data_AF-A0A428QK56-F1
#
_entry.id   AF-A0A428QK56-F1
#
_cell.length_a   1.000
_cell.length_b   1.000
_cell.length_c   1.000
_cell.angle_alpha   90.00
_cell.angle_beta   90.00
_cell.angle_gamma   90.00
#
_symmetry.space_group_name_H-M   'P 1'
#
loop_
_entity.id
_entity.type
_entity.pdbx_description
1 polymer ?
#
loop_
_entity_poly.entity_id
_entity_poly.type
_entity_poly.pdbx_seq_one_letter_code
_entity_poly.pdbx_strand_id
1 'polypeptide(L)'
;MMRTAAARRPQVAKLALSAGVQQTRQKTFIKREDKNGEIYYFVNRSGRAKPKPPPTWELFQINNLLLDLDDMDSKHVRTCTEDDEAQMLKQWSVDPKREALRSRLEELVSEVDWSRRKVFEMSMEPTSSWRLGSHDILSAALKGAPSSSSQGPPVDSQQGFANVLRTETPGQRQQSHTLHTICSKNGIPEHAKQDDELLLHWFQLRNQLALSEQQTTKPPSPSQFASALREQDTVIGIRRLVSQCLSSGLDATSFHQTVHNGQGRPPSSLSSEVRNACANILSGSQEKAATCHDLLAFLGNLSQRLSSSGAHIGEPLCGLGLRLSAQMGKPAATMEYLDMAFRDGYFGDEALGDVLDTLETYSHPLSADSKSRFLDISDRQTLLGLLTGIRHDSHAAESHTAHGSIRSIAIHFLRERRDDGATRMALEIYRAYIFLLGRLGAVASLWQEWRLSGAELESLIQTGNLLMPEGRTEEIVLEAFRNAIGASLSVVALRDDAASTDLDLAGCATRDLEAIEEQNQDAWLGYQQQEAHPMRGLLDGDIRAALGLPLDGWMKRLRRLAEGTDDPRG
;
A
#
# COMPACT_ATOMS: atom_id res chain seq x y z
N MET A 1 45.18 -15.85 -35.71
CA MET A 1 45.07 -17.01 -34.80
C MET A 1 43.87 -16.80 -33.88
N MET A 2 42.71 -17.33 -34.25
CA MET A 2 41.49 -17.29 -33.43
C MET A 2 41.56 -18.41 -32.38
N ARG A 3 41.45 -18.05 -31.10
CA ARG A 3 41.21 -18.99 -30.00
C ARG A 3 39.76 -18.84 -29.54
N THR A 4 38.97 -19.85 -29.84
CA THR A 4 37.59 -20.04 -29.40
C THR A 4 37.56 -20.33 -27.90
N ALA A 5 36.89 -19.46 -27.13
CA ALA A 5 36.58 -19.69 -25.73
C ALA A 5 35.30 -20.56 -25.65
N ALA A 6 35.46 -21.81 -25.23
CA ALA A 6 34.34 -22.69 -24.93
C ALA A 6 33.61 -22.20 -23.66
N ALA A 7 32.31 -21.93 -23.80
CA ALA A 7 31.43 -21.59 -22.69
C ALA A 7 31.34 -22.76 -21.69
N ARG A 8 31.70 -22.51 -20.44
CA ARG A 8 31.49 -23.43 -19.31
C ARG A 8 30.00 -23.55 -19.02
N ARG A 9 29.45 -24.77 -19.07
CA ARG A 9 28.12 -25.09 -18.53
C ARG A 9 28.13 -24.98 -17.00
N PRO A 10 27.12 -24.39 -16.36
CA PRO A 10 26.97 -24.46 -14.92
C PRO A 10 26.58 -25.89 -14.48
N GLN A 11 27.25 -26.39 -13.44
CA GLN A 11 26.90 -27.64 -12.78
C GLN A 11 25.62 -27.44 -11.96
N VAL A 12 24.53 -28.08 -12.38
CA VAL A 12 23.31 -28.19 -11.57
C VAL A 12 23.59 -29.19 -10.43
N ALA A 13 23.43 -28.72 -9.20
CA ALA A 13 23.52 -29.53 -7.99
C ALA A 13 22.50 -30.69 -8.04
N LYS A 14 23.00 -31.91 -7.85
CA LYS A 14 22.16 -33.10 -7.65
C LYS A 14 21.49 -33.01 -6.28
N LEU A 15 20.19 -32.71 -6.26
CA LEU A 15 19.35 -32.98 -5.08
C LEU A 15 19.22 -34.50 -4.92
N ALA A 16 19.73 -34.99 -3.79
CA ALA A 16 19.58 -36.37 -3.36
C ALA A 16 18.12 -36.62 -2.96
N LEU A 17 17.41 -37.35 -3.82
CA LEU A 17 16.12 -37.95 -3.49
C LEU A 17 16.34 -39.15 -2.57
N SER A 18 15.74 -39.07 -1.39
CA SER A 18 15.66 -40.12 -0.38
C SER A 18 15.07 -41.41 -0.93
N ALA A 19 15.64 -42.52 -0.45
CA ALA A 19 15.40 -43.89 -0.87
C ALA A 19 13.94 -44.34 -0.73
N GLY A 20 13.35 -44.70 -1.87
CA GLY A 20 12.16 -45.54 -1.99
C GLY A 20 12.33 -46.42 -3.22
N VAL A 21 12.48 -47.72 -3.01
CA VAL A 21 12.89 -48.72 -4.01
C VAL A 21 11.86 -48.83 -5.14
N GLN A 22 12.19 -48.28 -6.31
CA GLN A 22 11.87 -48.82 -7.64
C GLN A 22 12.66 -48.01 -8.70
N GLN A 23 13.85 -48.49 -9.06
CA GLN A 23 14.59 -47.96 -10.21
C GLN A 23 13.80 -48.25 -11.50
N THR A 24 12.92 -47.35 -11.89
CA THR A 24 12.38 -47.31 -13.24
C THR A 24 13.52 -46.90 -14.17
N ARG A 25 14.11 -47.87 -14.86
CA ARG A 25 15.12 -47.63 -15.91
C ARG A 25 14.55 -46.61 -16.89
N GLN A 26 15.16 -45.42 -16.94
CA GLN A 26 14.77 -44.36 -17.87
C GLN A 26 14.85 -44.88 -19.30
N LYS A 27 13.71 -44.97 -19.98
CA LYS A 27 13.64 -45.31 -21.41
C LYS A 27 14.32 -44.18 -22.17
N THR A 28 15.48 -44.45 -22.77
CA THR A 28 16.15 -43.49 -23.66
C THR A 28 15.44 -43.51 -24.99
N PHE A 29 14.93 -42.37 -25.45
CA PHE A 29 14.32 -42.22 -26.77
C PHE A 29 15.36 -41.66 -27.74
N ILE A 30 15.49 -42.26 -28.92
CA ILE A 30 16.39 -41.79 -29.98
C ILE A 30 15.58 -41.01 -30.99
N LYS A 31 15.97 -39.75 -31.22
CA LYS A 31 15.42 -38.89 -32.28
C LYS A 31 15.89 -39.41 -33.64
N ARG A 32 14.97 -39.63 -34.59
CA ARG A 32 15.26 -39.84 -36.01
C ARG A 32 14.40 -38.93 -36.86
N GLU A 33 14.93 -38.54 -38.01
CA GLU A 33 14.20 -37.84 -39.06
C GLU A 33 13.94 -38.81 -40.20
N ASP A 34 12.70 -38.84 -40.68
CA ASP A 34 12.32 -39.59 -41.88
C ASP A 34 12.73 -38.82 -43.15
N LYS A 35 12.63 -39.46 -44.31
CA LYS A 35 12.93 -38.87 -45.64
C LYS A 35 12.08 -37.64 -45.95
N ASN A 36 10.95 -37.47 -45.27
CA ASN A 36 10.05 -36.32 -45.39
C ASN A 36 10.37 -35.20 -44.38
N GLY A 37 11.47 -35.31 -43.62
CA GLY A 37 11.86 -34.33 -42.60
C GLY A 37 11.07 -34.43 -41.28
N GLU A 38 10.13 -35.37 -41.18
CA GLU A 38 9.37 -35.57 -39.94
C GLU A 38 10.22 -36.30 -38.88
N ILE A 39 10.26 -35.70 -37.68
CA ILE A 39 10.97 -36.24 -36.53
C ILE A 39 10.08 -37.25 -35.81
N TYR A 40 10.58 -38.47 -35.58
CA TYR A 40 9.96 -39.44 -34.69
C TYR A 40 10.97 -40.01 -33.68
N TYR A 41 10.44 -40.44 -32.54
CA TYR A 41 11.23 -41.00 -31.43
C TYR A 41 10.92 -42.48 -31.27
N PHE A 42 11.95 -43.32 -31.17
CA PHE A 42 11.77 -44.73 -30.81
C PHE A 42 12.53 -45.06 -29.52
N VAL A 43 11.94 -45.93 -28.70
CA VAL A 43 12.54 -46.39 -27.45
C VAL A 43 13.80 -47.19 -27.78
N ASN A 44 14.93 -46.78 -27.23
CA ASN A 44 16.15 -47.56 -27.25
C ASN A 44 15.92 -48.84 -26.43
N ARG A 45 15.70 -49.96 -27.13
CA ARG A 45 15.51 -51.27 -26.51
C ARG A 45 16.83 -51.98 -26.24
N SER A 46 17.99 -51.30 -26.32
CA SER A 46 19.30 -51.88 -26.01
C SER A 46 19.33 -52.36 -24.55
N GLY A 47 19.08 -53.66 -24.35
CA GLY A 47 18.97 -54.30 -23.04
C GLY A 47 17.73 -55.19 -22.84
N ARG A 48 16.75 -55.20 -23.76
CA ARG A 48 15.75 -56.27 -23.81
C ARG A 48 16.31 -57.41 -24.66
N ALA A 49 16.30 -58.63 -24.12
CA ALA A 49 16.55 -59.85 -24.88
C ALA A 49 15.73 -59.77 -26.18
N LYS A 50 16.39 -60.02 -27.31
CA LYS A 50 15.70 -60.09 -28.61
C LYS A 50 14.47 -60.99 -28.42
N PRO A 51 13.25 -60.54 -28.79
CA PRO A 51 12.10 -61.44 -28.78
C PRO A 51 12.52 -62.69 -29.58
N LYS A 52 12.26 -63.89 -29.01
CA LYS A 52 12.55 -65.14 -29.72
C LYS A 52 11.95 -65.01 -31.13
N PRO A 53 12.73 -65.31 -32.18
CA PRO A 53 12.16 -65.33 -33.52
C PRO A 53 10.94 -66.26 -33.48
N PRO A 54 9.82 -65.88 -34.11
CA PRO A 54 8.69 -66.78 -34.22
C PRO A 54 9.17 -68.10 -34.86
N PRO A 55 8.56 -69.24 -34.48
CA PRO A 55 8.91 -70.53 -35.05
C PRO A 55 8.93 -70.45 -36.58
N THR A 56 10.01 -70.95 -37.18
CA THR A 56 10.37 -70.85 -38.60
C THR A 56 9.45 -71.63 -39.55
N TRP A 57 8.25 -72.02 -39.12
CA TRP A 57 7.26 -72.78 -39.91
C TRP A 57 6.06 -71.94 -40.37
N GLU A 58 6.00 -70.63 -40.06
CA GLU A 58 5.04 -69.69 -40.66
C GLU A 58 5.70 -68.71 -41.64
N LEU A 59 6.72 -69.17 -42.39
CA LEU A 59 7.44 -68.29 -43.32
C LEU A 59 6.71 -68.03 -44.64
N PHE A 60 5.54 -68.61 -44.87
CA PHE A 60 4.68 -68.27 -46.01
C PHE A 60 3.21 -68.47 -45.66
N GLN A 61 2.63 -67.61 -44.83
CA GLN A 61 1.26 -67.23 -45.11
C GLN A 61 1.35 -66.32 -46.33
N ILE A 62 1.20 -66.94 -47.51
CA ILE A 62 1.08 -66.23 -48.77
C ILE A 62 -0.13 -65.32 -48.59
N ASN A 63 0.10 -64.05 -48.24
CA ASN A 63 -0.88 -63.03 -48.57
C ASN A 63 -1.07 -63.16 -50.08
N ASN A 64 -2.31 -63.29 -50.54
CA ASN A 64 -2.66 -63.44 -51.96
C ASN A 64 -2.23 -62.24 -52.84
N LEU A 65 -1.36 -61.36 -52.35
CA LEU A 65 -0.61 -60.36 -53.09
C LEU A 65 0.81 -60.89 -53.36
N LEU A 66 0.94 -61.85 -54.28
CA LEU A 66 2.17 -61.92 -55.09
C LEU A 66 1.95 -60.92 -56.23
N LEU A 67 2.33 -59.67 -55.98
CA LEU A 67 2.31 -58.59 -56.98
C LEU A 67 3.55 -58.75 -57.87
N ASP A 68 3.42 -59.51 -58.96
CA ASP A 68 4.30 -59.34 -60.11
C ASP A 68 3.85 -58.04 -60.80
N LEU A 69 4.53 -56.94 -60.49
CA LEU A 69 4.20 -55.57 -60.93
C LEU A 69 4.45 -55.31 -62.43
N ASP A 70 4.94 -56.29 -63.17
CA ASP A 70 5.45 -56.09 -64.52
C ASP A 70 4.58 -56.75 -65.62
N ASP A 71 3.47 -57.40 -65.26
CA ASP A 71 2.59 -58.10 -66.22
C ASP A 71 1.11 -57.75 -66.00
N MET A 72 0.74 -56.52 -66.39
CA MET A 72 -0.62 -55.96 -66.27
C MET A 72 -1.68 -56.72 -67.08
N ASP A 73 -1.27 -57.59 -68.01
CA ASP A 73 -2.15 -58.36 -68.89
C ASP A 73 -2.21 -59.86 -68.53
N SER A 74 -1.55 -60.28 -67.44
CA SER A 74 -1.57 -61.68 -67.01
C SER A 74 -2.91 -62.05 -66.39
N LYS A 75 -3.53 -63.12 -66.93
CA LYS A 75 -4.80 -63.69 -66.45
C LYS A 75 -4.78 -64.17 -64.99
N HIS A 76 -3.60 -64.21 -64.37
CA HIS A 76 -3.38 -64.67 -63.00
C HIS A 76 -3.17 -63.52 -62.00
N VAL A 77 -3.11 -62.26 -62.47
CA VAL A 77 -3.01 -61.08 -61.63
C VAL A 77 -4.43 -60.55 -61.38
N ARG A 78 -4.84 -60.53 -60.10
CA ARG A 78 -6.13 -59.96 -59.71
C ARG A 78 -6.07 -58.44 -59.85
N THR A 79 -6.99 -57.86 -60.60
CA THR A 79 -7.14 -56.40 -60.73
C THR A 79 -7.48 -55.79 -59.37
N CYS A 80 -6.83 -54.67 -59.02
CA CYS A 80 -7.16 -53.88 -57.83
C CYS A 80 -8.65 -53.50 -57.88
N THR A 81 -9.41 -53.92 -56.88
CA THR A 81 -10.84 -53.62 -56.78
C THR A 81 -11.07 -52.40 -55.88
N GLU A 82 -12.19 -51.70 -56.05
CA GLU A 82 -12.54 -50.53 -55.20
C GLU A 82 -12.56 -50.89 -53.70
N ASP A 83 -12.88 -52.14 -53.36
CA ASP A 83 -12.82 -52.67 -52.00
C ASP A 83 -11.37 -52.77 -51.47
N ASP A 84 -10.40 -53.13 -52.33
CA ASP A 84 -8.98 -53.18 -51.97
C ASP A 84 -8.45 -51.74 -51.75
N GLU A 85 -8.87 -50.78 -52.58
CA GLU A 85 -8.55 -49.35 -52.38
C GLU A 85 -9.14 -48.80 -51.08
N ALA A 86 -10.41 -49.13 -50.78
CA ALA A 86 -11.05 -48.73 -49.53
C ALA A 86 -10.37 -49.35 -48.30
N GLN A 87 -9.90 -50.60 -48.41
CA GLN A 87 -9.19 -51.29 -47.34
C GLN A 87 -7.79 -50.69 -47.12
N MET A 88 -7.08 -50.34 -48.20
CA MET A 88 -5.80 -49.62 -48.13
C MET A 88 -5.97 -48.21 -47.55
N LEU A 89 -6.98 -47.46 -47.98
CA LEU A 89 -7.33 -46.14 -47.42
C LEU A 89 -7.61 -46.23 -45.93
N LYS A 90 -8.36 -47.24 -45.47
CA LYS A 90 -8.63 -47.46 -44.04
C LYS A 90 -7.37 -47.83 -43.27
N GLN A 91 -6.51 -48.68 -43.84
CA GLN A 91 -5.28 -49.15 -43.20
C GLN A 91 -4.19 -48.06 -43.15
N TRP A 92 -4.18 -47.14 -44.11
CA TRP A 92 -3.19 -46.06 -44.22
C TRP A 92 -3.74 -44.69 -43.80
N SER A 93 -5.04 -44.60 -43.46
CA SER A 93 -5.62 -43.42 -42.83
C SER A 93 -4.84 -43.03 -41.58
N VAL A 94 -4.66 -41.72 -41.38
CA VAL A 94 -3.95 -41.19 -40.23
C VAL A 94 -4.67 -41.65 -38.96
N ASP A 95 -3.97 -42.40 -38.11
CA ASP A 95 -4.52 -42.83 -36.83
C ASP A 95 -4.95 -41.58 -36.04
N PRO A 96 -6.25 -41.41 -35.70
CA PRO A 96 -6.73 -40.23 -34.99
C PRO A 96 -6.03 -40.07 -33.63
N LYS A 97 -5.52 -41.15 -33.04
CA LYS A 97 -4.70 -41.08 -31.82
C LYS A 97 -3.34 -40.44 -32.08
N ARG A 98 -2.74 -40.69 -33.25
CA ARG A 98 -1.45 -40.09 -33.64
C ARG A 98 -1.62 -38.60 -33.93
N GLU A 99 -2.74 -38.20 -34.52
CA GLU A 99 -3.06 -36.79 -34.76
C GLU A 99 -3.35 -36.04 -33.46
N ALA A 100 -4.15 -36.63 -32.56
CA ALA A 100 -4.36 -36.09 -31.21
C ALA A 100 -3.06 -36.00 -30.38
N LEU A 101 -2.14 -36.94 -30.54
CA LEU A 101 -0.81 -36.85 -29.91
C LEU A 101 0.06 -35.77 -30.54
N ARG A 102 -0.02 -35.55 -31.86
CA ARG A 102 0.70 -34.45 -32.54
C ARG A 102 0.20 -33.10 -32.07
N SER A 103 -1.12 -32.88 -32.05
CA SER A 103 -1.69 -31.62 -31.55
C SER A 103 -1.33 -31.38 -30.09
N ARG A 104 -1.40 -32.41 -29.24
CA ARG A 104 -0.98 -32.30 -27.83
C ARG A 104 0.50 -31.99 -27.66
N LEU A 105 1.35 -32.52 -28.54
CA LEU A 105 2.79 -32.24 -28.53
C LEU A 105 3.08 -30.79 -28.99
N GLU A 106 2.37 -30.30 -30.01
CA GLU A 106 2.46 -28.90 -30.45
C GLU A 106 2.02 -27.92 -29.35
N GLU A 107 0.90 -28.21 -28.66
CA GLU A 107 0.47 -27.46 -27.48
C GLU A 107 1.57 -27.39 -26.42
N LEU A 108 2.15 -28.55 -26.07
CA LEU A 108 3.21 -28.64 -25.05
C LEU A 108 4.47 -27.89 -25.46
N VAL A 109 4.87 -27.93 -26.74
CA VAL A 109 6.00 -27.15 -27.26
C VAL A 109 5.72 -25.66 -27.12
N SER A 110 4.53 -25.21 -27.51
CA SER A 110 4.13 -23.80 -27.41
C SER A 110 4.12 -23.31 -25.95
N GLU A 111 3.67 -24.15 -25.03
CA GLU A 111 3.62 -23.87 -23.60
C GLU A 111 5.03 -23.79 -22.98
N VAL A 112 5.94 -24.68 -23.37
CA VAL A 112 7.34 -24.66 -22.94
C VAL A 112 8.03 -23.38 -23.43
N ASP A 113 7.84 -23.01 -24.69
CA ASP A 113 8.45 -21.80 -25.26
C ASP A 113 7.89 -20.53 -24.62
N TRP A 114 6.57 -20.47 -24.40
CA TRP A 114 5.94 -19.39 -23.65
C TRP A 114 6.47 -19.29 -22.22
N SER A 115 6.56 -20.43 -21.52
CA SER A 115 7.08 -20.51 -20.15
C SER A 115 8.53 -20.03 -20.05
N ARG A 116 9.39 -20.38 -21.01
CA ARG A 116 10.79 -19.91 -21.09
C ARG A 116 10.88 -18.41 -21.32
N ARG A 117 10.08 -17.86 -22.24
CA ARG A 117 10.01 -16.41 -22.49
C ARG A 117 9.60 -15.66 -21.23
N LYS A 118 8.60 -16.17 -20.50
CA LYS A 118 8.15 -15.56 -19.24
C LYS A 118 9.23 -15.57 -18.16
N VAL A 119 9.99 -16.65 -18.01
CA VAL A 119 11.15 -16.68 -17.09
C VAL A 119 12.17 -15.62 -17.47
N PHE A 120 12.49 -15.53 -18.77
CA PHE A 120 13.42 -14.53 -19.25
C PHE A 120 12.93 -13.09 -18.99
N GLU A 121 11.66 -12.78 -19.26
CA GLU A 121 11.04 -11.49 -18.95
C GLU A 121 11.14 -11.16 -17.44
N MET A 122 10.83 -12.13 -16.56
CA MET A 122 10.96 -11.95 -15.11
C MET A 122 12.40 -11.66 -14.67
N SER A 123 13.38 -12.25 -15.34
CA SER A 123 14.80 -12.01 -15.04
C SER A 123 15.26 -10.60 -15.47
N MET A 124 14.63 -10.02 -16.49
CA MET A 124 14.97 -8.71 -17.05
C MET A 124 14.33 -7.54 -16.29
N GLU A 125 13.21 -7.78 -15.60
CA GLU A 125 12.46 -6.75 -14.86
C GLU A 125 12.52 -6.99 -13.34
N PRO A 126 13.66 -6.69 -12.67
CA PRO A 126 13.81 -6.92 -11.23
C PRO A 126 12.89 -6.03 -10.38
N THR A 127 12.38 -4.92 -10.94
CA THR A 127 11.49 -3.95 -10.29
C THR A 127 10.01 -4.15 -10.64
N SER A 128 9.62 -5.31 -11.16
CA SER A 128 8.21 -5.61 -11.44
C SER A 128 7.42 -5.89 -10.16
N SER A 129 6.44 -5.05 -9.83
CA SER A 129 5.58 -5.20 -8.65
C SER A 129 4.79 -6.52 -8.62
N TRP A 130 4.62 -7.17 -9.76
CA TRP A 130 3.88 -8.44 -9.88
C TRP A 130 4.73 -9.69 -9.73
N ARG A 131 6.02 -9.57 -9.42
CA ARG A 131 6.89 -10.71 -9.14
C ARG A 131 6.36 -11.56 -7.99
N LEU A 132 6.51 -12.87 -8.10
CA LEU A 132 6.12 -13.81 -7.06
C LEU A 132 6.99 -13.63 -5.81
N GLY A 133 6.35 -13.41 -4.65
CA GLY A 133 7.02 -13.37 -3.34
C GLY A 133 6.52 -14.46 -2.39
N SER A 134 7.20 -14.66 -1.26
CA SER A 134 6.83 -15.66 -0.25
C SER A 134 5.41 -15.46 0.30
N HIS A 135 4.95 -14.21 0.42
CA HIS A 135 3.59 -13.89 0.83
C HIS A 135 2.54 -14.41 -0.17
N ASP A 136 2.86 -14.44 -1.47
CA ASP A 136 1.94 -14.93 -2.50
C ASP A 136 1.79 -16.46 -2.44
N ILE A 137 2.89 -17.17 -2.14
CA ILE A 137 2.88 -18.61 -1.92
C ILE A 137 2.01 -18.94 -0.71
N LEU A 138 2.19 -18.22 0.40
CA LEU A 138 1.37 -18.41 1.59
C LEU A 138 -0.09 -18.06 1.33
N SER A 139 -0.35 -16.95 0.63
CA SER A 139 -1.70 -16.52 0.27
C SER A 139 -2.41 -17.54 -0.61
N ALA A 140 -1.72 -18.10 -1.60
CA ALA A 140 -2.24 -19.18 -2.44
C ALA A 140 -2.48 -20.46 -1.63
N ALA A 141 -1.58 -20.80 -0.69
CA ALA A 141 -1.73 -22.01 0.13
C ALA A 141 -2.92 -21.94 1.08
N LEU A 142 -3.25 -20.74 1.58
CA LEU A 142 -4.38 -20.54 2.48
C LEU A 142 -5.72 -20.44 1.74
N LYS A 143 -5.72 -20.02 0.47
CA LYS A 143 -6.96 -19.63 -0.25
C LYS A 143 -7.29 -20.52 -1.46
N GLY A 144 -6.34 -21.32 -1.92
CA GLY A 144 -6.50 -22.14 -3.12
C GLY A 144 -6.41 -21.34 -4.41
N ALA A 145 -6.61 -22.04 -5.52
CA ALA A 145 -6.53 -21.50 -6.86
C ALA A 145 -7.70 -20.55 -7.18
N PRO A 146 -7.50 -19.56 -8.07
CA PRO A 146 -8.57 -18.64 -8.45
C PRO A 146 -9.70 -19.39 -9.15
N SER A 147 -10.84 -19.54 -8.47
CA SER A 147 -12.02 -20.22 -8.99
C SER A 147 -12.47 -19.60 -10.31
N SER A 148 -12.42 -20.37 -11.40
CA SER A 148 -12.94 -19.99 -12.72
C SER A 148 -14.47 -20.01 -12.83
N SER A 149 -15.19 -20.27 -11.73
CA SER A 149 -16.64 -20.47 -11.73
C SER A 149 -17.44 -19.19 -11.43
N SER A 150 -17.55 -18.29 -12.41
CA SER A 150 -18.67 -17.32 -12.46
C SER A 150 -19.14 -17.05 -13.90
N GLN A 151 -19.09 -18.06 -14.76
CA GLN A 151 -19.78 -18.06 -16.05
C GLN A 151 -20.51 -19.38 -16.26
N GLY A 152 -21.52 -19.62 -15.43
CA GLY A 152 -22.56 -20.62 -15.71
C GLY A 152 -23.91 -19.90 -15.77
N PRO A 153 -24.83 -20.29 -16.67
CA PRO A 153 -26.19 -19.74 -16.66
C PRO A 153 -26.86 -20.07 -15.32
N PRO A 154 -27.83 -19.27 -14.85
CA PRO A 154 -28.52 -19.54 -13.61
C PRO A 154 -29.34 -20.82 -13.79
N VAL A 155 -28.88 -21.92 -13.21
CA VAL A 155 -29.68 -23.13 -13.11
C VAL A 155 -30.45 -23.03 -11.81
N ASP A 156 -31.74 -22.72 -11.94
CA ASP A 156 -32.73 -22.90 -10.89
C ASP A 156 -32.72 -24.36 -10.45
N SER A 157 -32.12 -24.65 -9.31
CA SER A 157 -32.27 -25.95 -8.65
C SER A 157 -32.17 -25.75 -7.14
N GLN A 158 -33.34 -25.75 -6.53
CA GLN A 158 -33.56 -25.81 -5.09
C GLN A 158 -32.89 -27.06 -4.51
N GLN A 159 -31.86 -26.86 -3.69
CA GLN A 159 -31.37 -27.73 -2.61
C GLN A 159 -30.30 -26.90 -1.87
N GLY A 160 -30.63 -26.23 -0.78
CA GLY A 160 -30.69 -26.84 0.55
C GLY A 160 -29.33 -26.72 1.25
N PHE A 161 -29.16 -25.64 2.02
CA PHE A 161 -28.10 -25.42 3.03
C PHE A 161 -26.65 -25.05 2.64
N ALA A 162 -26.19 -25.14 1.38
CA ALA A 162 -24.80 -24.77 1.04
C ALA A 162 -24.59 -23.31 0.53
N ASN A 163 -25.66 -22.58 0.21
CA ASN A 163 -25.55 -21.28 -0.49
C ASN A 163 -25.47 -20.04 0.43
N VAL A 164 -25.39 -20.22 1.75
CA VAL A 164 -25.26 -19.08 2.70
C VAL A 164 -23.78 -18.68 2.92
N LEU A 165 -22.82 -19.47 2.45
CA LEU A 165 -21.37 -19.24 2.62
C LEU A 165 -20.65 -18.68 1.39
N ARG A 166 -21.37 -18.37 0.30
CA ARG A 166 -20.78 -17.89 -0.98
C ARG A 166 -21.23 -16.49 -1.40
N THR A 167 -21.49 -15.61 -0.43
CA THR A 167 -21.41 -14.18 -0.71
C THR A 167 -19.93 -13.79 -0.75
N GLU A 168 -19.33 -13.85 -1.94
CA GLU A 168 -17.99 -13.31 -2.17
C GLU A 168 -17.98 -11.85 -1.69
N THR A 169 -17.29 -11.61 -0.58
CA THR A 169 -17.07 -10.24 -0.12
C THR A 169 -16.23 -9.51 -1.16
N PRO A 170 -16.38 -8.19 -1.33
CA PRO A 170 -15.60 -7.40 -2.29
C PRO A 170 -14.07 -7.61 -2.15
N GLY A 171 -13.59 -7.86 -0.93
CA GLY A 171 -12.19 -8.20 -0.67
C GLY A 171 -11.74 -9.55 -1.26
N GLN A 172 -12.63 -10.55 -1.34
CA GLN A 172 -12.32 -11.85 -1.93
C GLN A 172 -12.21 -11.77 -3.46
N ARG A 173 -13.01 -10.92 -4.11
CA ARG A 173 -12.93 -10.66 -5.56
C ARG A 173 -11.64 -9.93 -5.96
N GLN A 174 -11.25 -8.89 -5.21
CA GLN A 174 -9.98 -8.18 -5.45
C GLN A 174 -8.77 -9.10 -5.27
N GLN A 175 -8.82 -10.01 -4.30
CA GLN A 175 -7.74 -10.97 -4.06
C GLN A 175 -7.66 -12.07 -5.12
N SER A 176 -8.82 -12.54 -5.62
CA SER A 176 -8.86 -13.48 -6.76
C SER A 176 -8.27 -12.84 -8.02
N HIS A 177 -8.65 -11.58 -8.31
CA HIS A 177 -8.05 -10.81 -9.42
C HIS A 177 -6.53 -10.66 -9.23
N THR A 178 -6.08 -10.35 -8.02
CA THR A 178 -4.65 -10.24 -7.69
C THR A 178 -3.89 -11.54 -7.95
N LEU A 179 -4.41 -12.69 -7.49
CA LEU A 179 -3.80 -14.00 -7.75
C LEU A 179 -3.78 -14.32 -9.25
N HIS A 180 -4.84 -13.99 -9.98
CA HIS A 180 -4.88 -14.17 -11.43
C HIS A 180 -3.82 -13.34 -12.15
N THR A 181 -3.62 -12.08 -11.75
CA THR A 181 -2.55 -11.21 -12.27
C THR A 181 -1.16 -11.75 -11.94
N ILE A 182 -0.95 -12.25 -10.72
CA ILE A 182 0.33 -12.87 -10.33
C ILE A 182 0.62 -14.09 -11.20
N CYS A 183 -0.36 -14.98 -11.38
CA CYS A 183 -0.18 -16.17 -12.21
C CYS A 183 0.19 -15.79 -13.65
N SER A 184 -0.51 -14.84 -14.26
CA SER A 184 -0.24 -14.45 -15.65
C SER A 184 1.11 -13.75 -15.81
N LYS A 185 1.49 -12.88 -14.87
CA LYS A 185 2.77 -12.16 -14.90
C LYS A 185 3.98 -13.07 -14.62
N ASN A 186 3.82 -14.13 -13.82
CA ASN A 186 4.90 -15.07 -13.50
C ASN A 186 4.93 -16.31 -14.41
N GLY A 187 4.13 -16.31 -15.48
CA GLY A 187 4.09 -17.40 -16.44
C GLY A 187 3.62 -18.73 -15.85
N ILE A 188 2.63 -18.69 -14.95
CA ILE A 188 2.01 -19.88 -14.36
C ILE A 188 0.96 -20.40 -15.35
N PRO A 189 1.05 -21.67 -15.80
CA PRO A 189 0.12 -22.22 -16.77
C PRO A 189 -1.34 -22.26 -16.31
N GLU A 190 -2.28 -22.22 -17.25
CA GLU A 190 -3.71 -22.29 -16.91
C GLU A 190 -4.14 -23.62 -16.31
N HIS A 191 -3.54 -24.73 -16.77
CA HIS A 191 -3.82 -26.05 -16.18
C HIS A 191 -3.41 -26.11 -14.70
N ALA A 192 -2.40 -25.32 -14.29
CA ALA A 192 -1.96 -25.26 -12.89
C ALA A 192 -2.93 -24.46 -12.01
N LYS A 193 -3.80 -23.63 -12.58
CA LYS A 193 -4.82 -22.89 -11.82
C LYS A 193 -6.07 -23.72 -11.52
N GLN A 194 -6.14 -24.95 -12.02
CA GLN A 194 -7.30 -25.83 -11.82
C GLN A 194 -7.15 -26.72 -10.58
N ASP A 195 -5.93 -26.85 -10.06
CA ASP A 195 -5.58 -27.71 -8.94
C ASP A 195 -4.64 -26.95 -7.99
N ASP A 196 -5.02 -26.87 -6.72
CA ASP A 196 -4.29 -26.15 -5.67
C ASP A 196 -2.88 -26.72 -5.47
N GLU A 197 -2.72 -28.05 -5.55
CA GLU A 197 -1.41 -28.69 -5.37
C GLU A 197 -0.47 -28.33 -6.53
N LEU A 198 -0.99 -28.36 -7.76
CA LEU A 198 -0.24 -27.98 -8.95
C LEU A 198 0.09 -26.48 -8.93
N LEU A 199 -0.83 -25.63 -8.51
CA LEU A 199 -0.61 -24.19 -8.38
C LEU A 199 0.56 -23.90 -7.43
N LEU A 200 0.53 -24.50 -6.23
CA LEU A 200 1.57 -24.33 -5.22
C LEU A 200 2.92 -24.88 -5.69
N HIS A 201 2.92 -26.02 -6.36
CA HIS A 201 4.14 -26.57 -6.97
C HIS A 201 4.75 -25.59 -7.98
N TRP A 202 3.93 -25.01 -8.87
CA TRP A 202 4.40 -24.02 -9.84
C TRP A 202 4.89 -22.73 -9.18
N PHE A 203 4.22 -22.26 -8.13
CA PHE A 203 4.64 -21.09 -7.36
C PHE A 203 6.00 -21.33 -6.70
N GLN A 204 6.20 -22.49 -6.06
CA GLN A 204 7.48 -22.86 -5.47
C GLN A 204 8.58 -22.95 -6.52
N LEU A 205 8.31 -23.57 -7.66
CA LEU A 205 9.27 -23.68 -8.77
C LEU A 205 9.71 -22.31 -9.28
N ARG A 206 8.76 -21.40 -9.53
CA ARG A 206 9.08 -20.04 -9.99
C ARG A 206 9.86 -19.25 -8.95
N ASN A 207 9.48 -19.36 -7.68
CA ASN A 207 10.19 -18.67 -6.60
C ASN A 207 11.64 -19.18 -6.45
N GLN A 208 11.87 -20.48 -6.56
CA GLN A 208 13.23 -21.05 -6.51
C GLN A 208 14.11 -20.55 -7.66
N LEU A 209 13.56 -20.46 -8.87
CA LEU A 209 14.27 -19.88 -10.03
C LEU A 209 14.61 -18.41 -9.78
N ALA A 210 13.63 -17.63 -9.30
CA ALA A 210 13.82 -16.23 -8.97
C ALA A 210 14.90 -16.01 -7.89
N LEU A 211 14.92 -16.84 -6.84
CA LEU A 211 15.92 -16.79 -5.77
C LEU A 211 17.31 -17.19 -6.26
N SER A 212 17.42 -18.19 -7.13
CA SER A 212 18.68 -18.59 -7.74
C SER A 212 19.29 -17.48 -8.60
N GLU A 213 18.46 -16.73 -9.33
CA GLU A 213 18.90 -15.57 -10.12
C GLU A 213 19.22 -14.36 -9.22
N GLN A 214 18.48 -14.17 -8.12
CA GLN A 214 18.76 -13.12 -7.13
C GLN A 214 20.13 -13.27 -6.45
N GLN A 215 20.61 -14.50 -6.22
CA GLN A 215 21.98 -14.71 -5.72
C GLN A 215 23.05 -14.22 -6.70
N THR A 216 22.71 -14.11 -7.98
CA THR A 216 23.63 -13.64 -9.04
C THR A 216 23.42 -12.19 -9.46
N THR A 217 22.28 -11.59 -9.13
CA THR A 217 21.89 -10.24 -9.56
C THR A 217 21.97 -9.27 -8.39
N LYS A 218 22.50 -8.06 -8.64
CA LYS A 218 22.55 -7.02 -7.61
C LYS A 218 21.13 -6.55 -7.27
N PRO A 219 20.86 -6.15 -6.01
CA PRO A 219 19.58 -5.54 -5.65
C PRO A 219 19.30 -4.31 -6.52
N PRO A 220 18.01 -3.97 -6.73
CA PRO A 220 17.65 -2.80 -7.51
C PRO A 220 18.25 -1.54 -6.87
N SER A 221 18.81 -0.66 -7.69
CA SER A 221 19.33 0.62 -7.20
C SER A 221 18.19 1.53 -6.74
N PRO A 222 18.44 2.47 -5.79
CA PRO A 222 17.43 3.44 -5.36
C PRO A 222 16.77 4.21 -6.51
N SER A 223 17.53 4.56 -7.55
CA SER A 223 16.99 5.26 -8.73
C SER A 223 16.06 4.38 -9.58
N GLN A 224 16.37 3.09 -9.75
CA GLN A 224 15.48 2.14 -10.42
C GLN A 224 14.19 1.93 -9.64
N PHE A 225 14.28 1.83 -8.31
CA PHE A 225 13.12 1.73 -7.43
C PHE A 225 12.25 2.99 -7.49
N ALA A 226 12.84 4.18 -7.43
CA ALA A 226 12.12 5.44 -7.59
C ALA A 226 11.41 5.54 -8.95
N SER A 227 12.05 5.10 -10.05
CA SER A 227 11.42 5.06 -11.37
C SER A 227 10.22 4.11 -11.38
N ALA A 228 10.37 2.90 -10.83
CA ALA A 228 9.30 1.91 -10.81
C ALA A 228 8.11 2.34 -9.92
N LEU A 229 8.37 3.07 -8.83
CA LEU A 229 7.32 3.66 -7.98
C LEU A 229 6.43 4.64 -8.75
N ARG A 230 7.02 5.44 -9.64
CA ARG A 230 6.28 6.44 -10.45
C ARG A 230 5.36 5.80 -11.49
N GLU A 231 5.65 4.57 -11.88
CA GLU A 231 4.82 3.79 -12.80
C GLU A 231 3.64 3.09 -12.09
N GLN A 232 3.60 3.09 -10.75
CA GLN A 232 2.51 2.44 -10.02
C GLN A 232 1.27 3.34 -9.95
N ASP A 233 0.11 2.74 -10.22
CA ASP A 233 -1.22 3.35 -10.23
C ASP A 233 -2.14 2.83 -9.10
N THR A 234 -1.71 1.79 -8.38
CA THR A 234 -2.51 1.10 -7.36
C THR A 234 -1.75 0.95 -6.04
N VAL A 235 -2.47 1.03 -4.92
CA VAL A 235 -1.90 0.84 -3.57
C VAL A 235 -1.26 -0.55 -3.44
N ILE A 236 -1.90 -1.56 -4.03
CA ILE A 236 -1.37 -2.93 -4.07
C ILE A 236 -0.03 -2.97 -4.82
N GLY A 237 0.09 -2.27 -5.95
CA GLY A 237 1.33 -2.16 -6.72
C GLY A 237 2.48 -1.58 -5.91
N ILE A 238 2.26 -0.42 -5.25
CA ILE A 238 3.25 0.20 -4.36
C ILE A 238 3.66 -0.76 -3.24
N ARG A 239 2.68 -1.33 -2.52
CA ARG A 239 2.93 -2.25 -1.40
C ARG A 239 3.78 -3.44 -1.82
N ARG A 240 3.47 -4.04 -2.97
CA ARG A 240 4.21 -5.19 -3.50
C ARG A 240 5.62 -4.81 -3.90
N LEU A 241 5.78 -3.69 -4.63
CA LEU A 241 7.08 -3.19 -5.08
C LEU A 241 8.01 -2.91 -3.89
N VAL A 242 7.54 -2.12 -2.92
CA VAL A 242 8.28 -1.80 -1.68
C VAL A 242 8.66 -3.08 -0.95
N SER A 243 7.71 -4.00 -0.81
CA SER A 243 7.94 -5.25 -0.08
C SER A 243 8.99 -6.13 -0.76
N GLN A 244 8.97 -6.20 -2.09
CA GLN A 244 9.92 -6.97 -2.90
C GLN A 244 11.31 -6.35 -2.88
N CYS A 245 11.41 -5.02 -3.02
CA CYS A 245 12.69 -4.32 -2.97
C CYS A 245 13.38 -4.47 -1.60
N LEU A 246 12.63 -4.34 -0.51
CA LEU A 246 13.16 -4.61 0.83
C LEU A 246 13.56 -6.07 1.02
N SER A 247 12.82 -7.02 0.41
CA SER A 247 13.14 -8.45 0.50
C SER A 247 14.34 -8.86 -0.37
N SER A 248 14.62 -8.13 -1.46
CA SER A 248 15.77 -8.38 -2.33
C SER A 248 17.08 -7.79 -1.80
N GLY A 249 17.04 -7.14 -0.64
CA GLY A 249 18.22 -6.60 0.04
C GLY A 249 18.51 -5.13 -0.27
N LEU A 250 17.50 -4.36 -0.74
CA LEU A 250 17.62 -2.90 -0.71
C LEU A 250 17.83 -2.46 0.75
N ASP A 251 18.93 -1.75 0.99
CA ASP A 251 19.27 -1.28 2.33
C ASP A 251 18.18 -0.34 2.85
N ALA A 252 17.66 -0.63 4.04
CA ALA A 252 16.62 0.15 4.70
C ALA A 252 17.07 1.60 4.93
N THR A 253 18.37 1.84 5.10
CA THR A 253 18.91 3.20 5.23
C THR A 253 18.76 4.04 3.95
N SER A 254 18.58 3.39 2.79
CA SER A 254 18.36 4.06 1.50
C SER A 254 17.07 4.89 1.49
N PHE A 255 16.13 4.62 2.42
CA PHE A 255 14.92 5.42 2.56
C PHE A 255 15.19 6.89 2.88
N HIS A 256 16.33 7.17 3.52
CA HIS A 256 16.78 8.50 3.94
C HIS A 256 17.84 9.10 3.02
N GLN A 257 18.45 8.27 2.17
CA GLN A 257 19.48 8.73 1.26
C GLN A 257 18.83 9.55 0.14
N THR A 258 19.37 10.74 -0.08
CA THR A 258 18.90 11.59 -1.16
C THR A 258 19.28 11.00 -2.51
N VAL A 259 18.28 10.69 -3.33
CA VAL A 259 18.47 10.14 -4.66
C VAL A 259 18.57 11.30 -5.65
N HIS A 260 19.70 11.38 -6.34
CA HIS A 260 19.85 12.30 -7.47
C HIS A 260 19.04 11.78 -8.66
N ASN A 261 17.86 12.35 -8.83
CA ASN A 261 17.07 12.18 -10.04
C ASN A 261 17.80 12.89 -11.18
N GLY A 262 17.94 12.24 -12.34
CA GLY A 262 18.60 12.82 -13.52
C GLY A 262 18.08 14.22 -13.90
N GLN A 263 18.88 14.93 -14.71
CA GLN A 263 18.82 16.38 -15.01
C GLN A 263 17.45 17.05 -14.83
N GLY A 264 17.31 17.87 -13.79
CA GLY A 264 16.26 18.89 -13.66
C GLY A 264 15.31 18.76 -12.46
N ARG A 265 15.37 17.67 -11.67
CA ARG A 265 14.56 17.55 -10.44
C ARG A 265 15.39 17.73 -9.17
N PRO A 266 14.80 18.33 -8.12
CA PRO A 266 15.45 18.36 -6.82
C PRO A 266 15.73 16.94 -6.34
N PRO A 267 16.85 16.75 -5.63
CA PRO A 267 17.18 15.45 -5.06
C PRO A 267 16.11 15.10 -4.01
N SER A 268 15.55 13.89 -4.08
CA SER A 268 14.45 13.44 -3.21
C SER A 268 14.85 12.16 -2.49
N SER A 269 14.36 11.97 -1.27
CA SER A 269 14.52 10.69 -0.57
C SER A 269 13.58 9.64 -1.16
N LEU A 270 13.85 8.34 -0.96
CA LEU A 270 12.89 7.31 -1.36
C LEU A 270 11.58 7.42 -0.56
N SER A 271 11.62 7.88 0.69
CA SER A 271 10.41 8.18 1.46
C SER A 271 9.56 9.26 0.76
N SER A 272 10.18 10.30 0.20
CA SER A 272 9.48 11.32 -0.58
C SER A 272 8.88 10.75 -1.88
N GLU A 273 9.59 9.84 -2.57
CA GLU A 273 9.06 9.17 -3.78
C GLU A 273 7.87 8.26 -3.46
N VAL A 274 7.93 7.49 -2.37
CA VAL A 274 6.80 6.68 -1.90
C VAL A 274 5.62 7.58 -1.54
N ARG A 275 5.87 8.68 -0.80
CA ARG A 275 4.85 9.66 -0.41
C ARG A 275 4.14 10.23 -1.63
N ASN A 276 4.90 10.64 -2.64
CA ASN A 276 4.35 11.20 -3.87
C ASN A 276 3.55 10.16 -4.67
N ALA A 277 4.02 8.92 -4.76
CA ALA A 277 3.27 7.85 -5.41
C ALA A 277 1.94 7.57 -4.68
N CYS A 278 1.94 7.51 -3.34
CA CYS A 278 0.74 7.37 -2.53
C CYS A 278 -0.23 8.56 -2.70
N ALA A 279 0.28 9.79 -2.68
CA ALA A 279 -0.52 11.00 -2.88
C ALA A 279 -1.17 11.05 -4.27
N ASN A 280 -0.45 10.65 -5.31
CA ASN A 280 -0.98 10.58 -6.68
C ASN A 280 -2.17 9.60 -6.76
N ILE A 281 -2.03 8.41 -6.18
CA ILE A 281 -3.12 7.41 -6.16
C ILE A 281 -4.33 7.94 -5.39
N LEU A 282 -4.09 8.56 -4.22
CA LEU A 282 -5.17 9.14 -3.43
C LEU A 282 -5.92 10.24 -4.19
N SER A 283 -5.20 11.08 -4.94
CA SER A 283 -5.79 12.16 -5.74
C SER A 283 -6.67 11.66 -6.89
N GLY A 284 -6.31 10.52 -7.49
CA GLY A 284 -7.03 9.91 -8.61
C GLY A 284 -8.15 8.94 -8.20
N SER A 285 -8.28 8.61 -6.92
CA SER A 285 -9.23 7.61 -6.44
C SER A 285 -10.65 8.17 -6.28
N GLN A 286 -11.63 7.42 -6.78
CA GLN A 286 -13.06 7.68 -6.55
C GLN A 286 -13.47 7.31 -5.12
N GLU A 287 -12.89 6.24 -4.56
CA GLU A 287 -13.17 5.73 -3.21
C GLU A 287 -12.07 6.18 -2.22
N LYS A 288 -12.04 7.48 -1.93
CA LYS A 288 -11.00 8.08 -1.08
C LYS A 288 -10.87 7.41 0.29
N ALA A 289 -11.98 7.14 0.98
CA ALA A 289 -11.96 6.56 2.33
C ALA A 289 -11.33 5.14 2.36
N ALA A 290 -11.69 4.27 1.41
CA ALA A 290 -11.10 2.94 1.29
C ALA A 290 -9.60 3.03 0.97
N THR A 291 -9.24 3.94 0.05
CA THR A 291 -7.84 4.18 -0.33
C THR A 291 -7.01 4.70 0.84
N CYS A 292 -7.55 5.62 1.65
CA CYS A 292 -6.90 6.11 2.86
C CYS A 292 -6.64 4.98 3.87
N HIS A 293 -7.63 4.11 4.08
CA HIS A 293 -7.47 2.96 4.96
C HIS A 293 -6.36 2.01 4.50
N ASP A 294 -6.34 1.67 3.20
CA ASP A 294 -5.32 0.79 2.63
C ASP A 294 -3.91 1.42 2.69
N LEU A 295 -3.81 2.73 2.45
CA LEU A 295 -2.55 3.47 2.56
C LEU A 295 -2.04 3.55 4.01
N LEU A 296 -2.92 3.79 4.99
CA LEU A 296 -2.54 3.77 6.41
C LEU A 296 -2.04 2.40 6.85
N ALA A 297 -2.75 1.33 6.45
CA ALA A 297 -2.32 -0.02 6.73
C ALA A 297 -0.96 -0.33 6.08
N PHE A 298 -0.73 0.16 4.86
CA PHE A 298 0.57 0.05 4.21
C PHE A 298 1.68 0.81 4.97
N LEU A 299 1.45 2.06 5.37
CA LEU A 299 2.43 2.87 6.09
C LEU A 299 2.78 2.27 7.45
N GLY A 300 1.80 1.78 8.21
CA GLY A 300 2.06 1.13 9.50
C GLY A 300 2.87 -0.17 9.36
N ASN A 301 2.59 -0.98 8.34
CA ASN A 301 3.42 -2.16 8.05
C ASN A 301 4.84 -1.79 7.61
N LEU A 302 4.97 -0.71 6.84
CA LEU A 302 6.27 -0.21 6.38
C LEU A 302 7.10 0.34 7.56
N SER A 303 6.50 1.14 8.44
CA SER A 303 7.18 1.70 9.62
C SER A 303 7.69 0.57 10.53
N GLN A 304 6.86 -0.43 10.80
CA GLN A 304 7.26 -1.59 11.62
C GLN A 304 8.41 -2.37 10.98
N ARG A 305 8.35 -2.59 9.65
CA ARG A 305 9.38 -3.33 8.91
C ARG A 305 10.71 -2.59 8.84
N LEU A 306 10.69 -1.27 8.68
CA LEU A 306 11.91 -0.45 8.69
C LEU A 306 12.50 -0.41 10.11
N SER A 307 11.65 -0.22 11.13
CA SER A 307 12.07 -0.17 12.53
C SER A 307 12.75 -1.45 12.98
N SER A 308 12.24 -2.62 12.57
CA SER A 308 12.87 -3.92 12.87
C SER A 308 14.24 -4.10 12.19
N SER A 309 14.52 -3.32 11.15
CA SER A 309 15.80 -3.28 10.45
C SER A 309 16.71 -2.14 10.93
N GLY A 310 16.33 -1.42 11.99
CA GLY A 310 17.09 -0.28 12.52
C GLY A 310 16.97 1.02 11.71
N ALA A 311 15.99 1.12 10.82
CA ALA A 311 15.69 2.32 10.02
C ALA A 311 14.33 2.92 10.40
N HIS A 312 14.10 4.20 10.10
CA HIS A 312 12.80 4.86 10.30
C HIS A 312 12.06 5.03 8.97
N ILE A 313 10.76 5.37 9.02
CA ILE A 313 9.93 5.57 7.81
C ILE A 313 10.24 6.91 7.11
N GLY A 314 10.83 7.86 7.83
CA GLY A 314 11.24 9.15 7.30
C GLY A 314 10.13 10.19 7.35
N GLU A 315 10.54 11.46 7.39
CA GLU A 315 9.68 12.62 7.55
C GLU A 315 8.49 12.67 6.58
N PRO A 316 8.66 12.49 5.25
CA PRO A 316 7.56 12.70 4.31
C PRO A 316 6.43 11.68 4.52
N LEU A 317 6.80 10.44 4.87
CA LEU A 317 5.84 9.38 5.12
C LEU A 317 5.18 9.51 6.50
N CYS A 318 5.88 10.05 7.51
CA CYS A 318 5.25 10.43 8.77
C CYS A 318 4.21 11.54 8.56
N GLY A 319 4.55 12.59 7.80
CA GLY A 319 3.62 13.66 7.42
C GLY A 319 2.38 13.11 6.71
N LEU A 320 2.57 12.27 5.69
CA LEU A 320 1.45 11.61 5.02
C LEU A 320 0.61 10.76 5.98
N GLY A 321 1.25 10.06 6.92
CA GLY A 321 0.58 9.31 7.98
C GLY A 321 -0.38 10.18 8.80
N LEU A 322 0.09 11.34 9.28
CA LEU A 322 -0.72 12.33 10.01
C LEU A 322 -1.95 12.76 9.21
N ARG A 323 -1.73 13.10 7.93
CA ARG A 323 -2.80 13.56 7.05
C ARG A 323 -3.85 12.47 6.83
N LEU A 324 -3.42 11.25 6.55
CA LEU A 324 -4.32 10.13 6.29
C LEU A 324 -5.11 9.74 7.55
N SER A 325 -4.48 9.73 8.73
CA SER A 325 -5.17 9.43 9.99
C SER A 325 -6.19 10.51 10.36
N ALA A 326 -5.91 11.78 10.06
CA ALA A 326 -6.87 12.86 10.18
C ALA A 326 -8.06 12.70 9.23
N GLN A 327 -7.83 12.33 7.97
CA GLN A 327 -8.90 12.07 7.01
C GLN A 327 -9.83 10.92 7.41
N MET A 328 -9.29 9.95 8.16
CA MET A 328 -10.06 8.85 8.73
C MET A 328 -10.71 9.20 10.09
N GLY A 329 -10.49 10.40 10.61
CA GLY A 329 -11.00 10.84 11.90
C GLY A 329 -10.44 10.02 13.07
N LYS A 330 -9.14 9.69 13.06
CA LYS A 330 -8.49 8.88 14.10
C LYS A 330 -7.36 9.64 14.83
N PRO A 331 -7.69 10.51 15.80
CA PRO A 331 -6.70 11.28 16.56
C PRO A 331 -5.61 10.44 17.23
N ALA A 332 -5.95 9.25 17.75
CA ALA A 332 -4.98 8.35 18.36
C ALA A 332 -3.90 7.88 17.37
N ALA A 333 -4.30 7.54 16.13
CA ALA A 333 -3.36 7.16 15.08
C ALA A 333 -2.51 8.37 14.64
N THR A 334 -3.10 9.56 14.56
CA THR A 334 -2.35 10.80 14.29
C THR A 334 -1.30 11.06 15.37
N MET A 335 -1.65 10.85 16.63
CA MET A 335 -0.72 11.00 17.75
C MET A 335 0.44 10.00 17.66
N GLU A 336 0.18 8.76 17.24
CA GLU A 336 1.24 7.77 17.03
C GLU A 336 2.24 8.21 15.94
N TYR A 337 1.77 8.72 14.80
CA TYR A 337 2.64 9.25 13.75
C TYR A 337 3.43 10.49 14.20
N LEU A 338 2.83 11.32 15.05
CA LEU A 338 3.50 12.48 15.65
C LEU A 338 4.63 12.02 16.57
N ASP A 339 4.33 11.10 17.50
CA ASP A 339 5.31 10.53 18.42
C ASP A 339 6.46 9.84 17.68
N MET A 340 6.16 9.09 16.60
CA MET A 340 7.20 8.48 15.77
C MET A 340 8.14 9.53 15.17
N ALA A 341 7.59 10.61 14.62
CA ALA A 341 8.40 11.67 14.01
C ALA A 341 9.29 12.41 15.03
N PHE A 342 8.77 12.65 16.26
CA PHE A 342 9.54 13.27 17.34
C PHE A 342 10.59 12.34 17.94
N ARG A 343 10.27 11.07 18.18
CA ARG A 343 11.20 10.07 18.70
C ARG A 343 12.41 9.90 17.79
N ASP A 344 12.15 9.88 16.48
CA ASP A 344 13.20 9.61 15.51
C ASP A 344 14.00 10.90 15.19
N GLY A 345 13.48 12.10 15.52
CA GLY A 345 14.22 13.36 15.46
C GLY A 345 14.23 14.05 14.09
N TYR A 346 13.19 13.81 13.27
CA TYR A 346 13.18 14.17 11.84
C TYR A 346 11.98 15.03 11.41
N PHE A 347 11.55 16.00 12.20
CA PHE A 347 10.57 16.98 11.70
C PHE A 347 11.29 18.08 10.89
N GLY A 348 11.08 18.10 9.57
CA GLY A 348 11.66 19.07 8.63
C GLY A 348 10.58 19.78 7.81
N ASP A 349 10.99 20.35 6.67
CA ASP A 349 10.11 21.17 5.84
C ASP A 349 9.16 20.35 4.95
N GLU A 350 9.49 19.10 4.63
CA GLU A 350 8.72 18.25 3.71
C GLU A 350 7.38 17.80 4.32
N ALA A 351 7.30 17.66 5.65
CA ALA A 351 6.07 17.28 6.37
C ALA A 351 5.16 18.47 6.71
N LEU A 352 5.63 19.72 6.65
CA LEU A 352 4.84 20.89 7.07
C LEU A 352 3.51 21.01 6.31
N GLY A 353 3.52 20.72 5.01
CA GLY A 353 2.30 20.71 4.20
C GLY A 353 1.28 19.68 4.68
N ASP A 354 1.74 18.46 5.01
CA ASP A 354 0.85 17.42 5.51
C ASP A 354 0.39 17.70 6.96
N VAL A 355 1.19 18.40 7.79
CA VAL A 355 0.77 18.88 9.13
C VAL A 355 -0.35 19.92 9.02
N LEU A 356 -0.23 20.88 8.10
CA LEU A 356 -1.28 21.86 7.87
C LEU A 356 -2.58 21.18 7.39
N ASP A 357 -2.47 20.29 6.38
CA ASP A 357 -3.60 19.50 5.89
C ASP A 357 -4.26 18.67 7.00
N THR A 358 -3.47 18.15 7.96
CA THR A 358 -3.96 17.41 9.14
C THR A 358 -4.85 18.30 10.01
N LEU A 359 -4.39 19.52 10.33
CA LEU A 359 -5.15 20.48 11.15
C LEU A 359 -6.42 20.95 10.46
N GLU A 360 -6.34 21.29 9.18
CA GLU A 360 -7.50 21.68 8.38
C GLU A 360 -8.52 20.56 8.28
N THR A 361 -8.05 19.32 8.12
CA THR A 361 -8.93 18.14 8.08
C THR A 361 -9.68 17.96 9.40
N TYR A 362 -9.02 18.11 10.56
CA TYR A 362 -9.71 18.08 11.86
C TYR A 362 -10.64 19.27 12.10
N SER A 363 -10.39 20.40 11.45
CA SER A 363 -11.28 21.55 11.55
C SER A 363 -12.64 21.28 10.90
N HIS A 364 -12.72 20.48 9.85
CA HIS A 364 -13.96 20.25 9.09
C HIS A 364 -15.06 19.52 9.90
N PRO A 365 -14.80 18.39 10.59
CA PRO A 365 -15.79 17.72 11.44
C PRO A 365 -16.21 18.54 12.67
N LEU A 366 -15.37 19.48 13.12
CA LEU A 366 -15.71 20.43 14.18
C LEU A 366 -16.47 21.66 13.64
N SER A 367 -16.64 21.68 12.31
CA SER A 367 -17.70 22.26 11.48
C SER A 367 -19.12 22.37 12.05
N ALA A 368 -19.66 23.57 12.30
CA ALA A 368 -21.11 23.74 12.48
C ALA A 368 -21.95 23.14 11.33
N ASP A 369 -21.39 23.17 10.12
CA ASP A 369 -22.03 22.69 8.89
C ASP A 369 -21.84 21.19 8.61
N SER A 370 -21.08 20.47 9.44
CA SER A 370 -20.74 19.08 9.15
C SER A 370 -21.87 18.13 9.59
N LYS A 371 -22.41 17.35 8.64
CA LYS A 371 -23.41 16.30 8.90
C LYS A 371 -22.79 15.01 9.47
N SER A 372 -21.47 14.92 9.57
CA SER A 372 -20.74 13.71 9.96
C SER A 372 -20.13 13.87 11.36
N ARG A 373 -20.78 13.29 12.37
CA ARG A 373 -20.21 13.15 13.72
C ARG A 373 -19.04 12.17 13.66
N PHE A 374 -17.81 12.68 13.59
CA PHE A 374 -16.61 11.83 13.47
C PHE A 374 -15.81 11.67 14.75
N LEU A 375 -15.95 12.57 15.74
CA LEU A 375 -15.12 12.57 16.95
C LEU A 375 -16.00 12.44 18.19
N ASP A 376 -15.77 11.41 18.99
CA ASP A 376 -16.39 11.26 20.30
C ASP A 376 -15.65 12.10 21.38
N ILE A 377 -16.04 11.96 22.65
CA ILE A 377 -15.37 12.67 23.77
C ILE A 377 -13.89 12.29 23.85
N SER A 378 -13.57 11.00 23.75
CA SER A 378 -12.20 10.48 23.84
C SER A 378 -11.33 10.98 22.68
N ASP A 379 -11.88 11.01 21.47
CA ASP A 379 -11.22 11.52 20.27
C ASP A 379 -10.91 13.01 20.40
N ARG A 380 -11.84 13.80 20.96
CA ARG A 380 -11.63 15.24 21.21
C ARG A 380 -10.57 15.49 22.29
N GLN A 381 -10.58 14.73 23.38
CA GLN A 381 -9.53 14.77 24.39
C GLN A 381 -8.15 14.39 23.79
N THR A 382 -8.12 13.34 22.98
CA THR A 382 -6.90 12.90 22.28
C THR A 382 -6.40 13.98 21.32
N LEU A 383 -7.31 14.65 20.59
CA LEU A 383 -6.96 15.76 19.71
C LEU A 383 -6.41 16.97 20.48
N LEU A 384 -6.99 17.31 21.64
CA LEU A 384 -6.43 18.36 22.50
C LEU A 384 -5.01 17.99 22.99
N GLY A 385 -4.80 16.72 23.33
CA GLY A 385 -3.48 16.20 23.68
C GLY A 385 -2.48 16.23 22.52
N LEU A 386 -2.91 15.96 21.28
CA LEU A 386 -2.08 16.08 20.07
C LEU A 386 -1.61 17.54 19.85
N LEU A 387 -2.50 18.50 20.10
CA LEU A 387 -2.22 19.91 19.87
C LEU A 387 -1.27 20.49 20.92
N THR A 388 -1.50 20.16 22.19
CA THR A 388 -0.80 20.76 23.33
C THR A 388 0.41 19.94 23.79
N GLY A 389 0.41 18.63 23.57
CA GLY A 389 1.39 17.67 24.09
C GLY A 389 1.08 17.14 25.49
N ILE A 390 -0.06 17.52 26.07
CA ILE A 390 -0.46 17.17 27.44
C ILE A 390 -1.50 16.05 27.38
N ARG A 391 -1.24 14.93 28.07
CA ARG A 391 -2.06 13.71 28.02
C ARG A 391 -2.81 13.48 29.34
N HIS A 392 -3.99 12.89 29.25
CA HIS A 392 -4.81 12.50 30.41
C HIS A 392 -4.31 11.18 31.07
N ASP A 393 -3.39 10.45 30.44
CA ASP A 393 -3.00 9.12 30.89
C ASP A 393 -2.33 9.14 32.28
N SER A 394 -3.00 8.54 33.27
CA SER A 394 -2.53 8.39 34.65
C SER A 394 -1.25 7.54 34.79
N HIS A 395 -0.85 6.83 33.73
CA HIS A 395 0.40 6.08 33.65
C HIS A 395 1.58 6.88 33.05
N ALA A 396 1.34 8.08 32.50
CA ALA A 396 2.38 8.92 31.89
C ALA A 396 3.28 9.64 32.91
N ALA A 397 2.92 9.64 34.20
CA ALA A 397 3.74 10.21 35.26
C ALA A 397 5.12 9.54 35.40
N GLU A 398 5.34 8.35 34.81
CA GLU A 398 6.61 7.62 34.88
C GLU A 398 7.46 7.74 33.61
N SER A 399 6.92 8.20 32.46
CA SER A 399 7.71 8.38 31.24
C SER A 399 8.16 9.84 31.07
N HIS A 400 9.42 10.12 31.43
CA HIS A 400 10.07 11.44 31.26
C HIS A 400 10.36 11.82 29.79
N THR A 401 9.61 11.28 28.82
CA THR A 401 9.73 11.66 27.41
C THR A 401 8.71 12.75 27.12
N ALA A 402 9.17 13.98 26.89
CA ALA A 402 8.33 15.04 26.37
C ALA A 402 7.65 14.55 25.08
N HIS A 403 6.33 14.41 25.10
CA HIS A 403 5.58 13.98 23.92
C HIS A 403 5.59 15.08 22.87
N GLY A 404 5.68 14.68 21.60
CA GLY A 404 5.59 15.61 20.48
C GLY A 404 4.22 16.29 20.43
N SER A 405 4.19 17.58 20.10
CA SER A 405 2.94 18.31 19.93
C SER A 405 2.97 19.20 18.68
N ILE A 406 1.81 19.45 18.09
CA ILE A 406 1.73 20.38 16.96
C ILE A 406 2.18 21.78 17.37
N ARG A 407 1.89 22.20 18.62
CA ARG A 407 2.44 23.43 19.20
C ARG A 407 3.97 23.45 19.11
N SER A 408 4.64 22.38 19.53
CA SER A 408 6.10 22.33 19.51
C SER A 408 6.68 22.40 18.10
N ILE A 409 6.01 21.83 17.10
CA ILE A 409 6.37 21.99 15.67
C ILE A 409 6.25 23.46 15.28
N ALA A 410 5.06 24.05 15.43
CA ALA A 410 4.80 25.42 15.00
C ALA A 410 5.80 26.42 15.60
N ILE A 411 6.02 26.34 16.92
CA ILE A 411 6.95 27.23 17.63
C ILE A 411 8.41 26.96 17.22
N HIS A 412 8.80 25.70 17.01
CA HIS A 412 10.16 25.37 16.56
C HIS A 412 10.47 26.01 15.20
N PHE A 413 9.59 25.85 14.21
CA PHE A 413 9.80 26.40 12.87
C PHE A 413 9.64 27.93 12.81
N LEU A 414 8.88 28.55 13.72
CA LEU A 414 8.82 30.01 13.83
C LEU A 414 10.10 30.59 14.47
N ARG A 415 10.80 29.83 15.31
CA ARG A 415 12.07 30.22 15.93
C ARG A 415 13.27 29.97 15.03
N GLU A 416 13.26 28.87 14.29
CA GLU A 416 14.34 28.54 13.37
C GLU A 416 14.31 29.48 12.16
N ARG A 417 15.41 30.19 11.94
CA ARG A 417 15.56 31.05 10.77
C ARG A 417 15.76 30.19 9.52
N ARG A 418 14.65 29.84 8.85
CA ARG A 418 14.62 29.11 7.58
C ARG A 418 14.17 29.99 6.42
N ASP A 419 14.06 29.39 5.24
CA ASP A 419 13.54 30.05 4.04
C ASP A 419 12.14 30.64 4.28
N ASP A 420 11.80 31.71 3.54
CA ASP A 420 10.52 32.45 3.66
C ASP A 420 9.29 31.54 3.55
N GLY A 421 9.40 30.47 2.75
CA GLY A 421 8.32 29.49 2.54
C GLY A 421 8.00 28.66 3.80
N ALA A 422 9.03 28.14 4.49
CA ALA A 422 8.87 27.33 5.69
C ALA A 422 8.30 28.17 6.85
N THR A 423 8.79 29.40 6.98
CA THR A 423 8.30 30.36 8.00
C THR A 423 6.82 30.69 7.80
N ARG A 424 6.41 30.92 6.54
CA ARG A 424 4.99 31.15 6.21
C ARG A 424 4.13 29.93 6.53
N MET A 425 4.58 28.73 6.17
CA MET A 425 3.88 27.49 6.49
C MET A 425 3.74 27.29 8.00
N ALA A 426 4.78 27.58 8.79
CA ALA A 426 4.74 27.52 10.24
C ALA A 426 3.71 28.49 10.85
N LEU A 427 3.55 29.69 10.28
CA LEU A 427 2.53 30.65 10.69
C LEU A 427 1.11 30.14 10.38
N GLU A 428 0.90 29.54 9.20
CA GLU A 428 -0.41 28.93 8.86
C GLU A 428 -0.73 27.73 9.78
N ILE A 429 0.27 26.90 10.10
CA ILE A 429 0.13 25.80 11.06
C ILE A 429 -0.24 26.37 12.44
N TYR A 430 0.44 27.43 12.89
CA TYR A 430 0.13 28.09 14.17
C TYR A 430 -1.30 28.66 14.18
N ARG A 431 -1.72 29.34 13.10
CA ARG A 431 -3.09 29.84 12.93
C ARG A 431 -4.12 28.70 13.01
N ALA A 432 -3.89 27.60 12.29
CA ALA A 432 -4.77 26.45 12.29
C ALA A 432 -4.82 25.75 13.67
N TYR A 433 -3.69 25.67 14.37
CA TYR A 433 -3.59 25.18 15.75
C TYR A 433 -4.43 26.01 16.72
N ILE A 434 -4.27 27.35 16.71
CA ILE A 434 -5.05 28.26 17.56
C ILE A 434 -6.55 28.14 17.25
N PHE A 435 -6.91 28.11 15.98
CA PHE A 435 -8.30 27.95 15.58
C PHE A 435 -8.89 26.63 16.09
N LEU A 436 -8.15 25.53 15.98
CA LEU A 436 -8.60 24.21 16.41
C LEU A 436 -8.75 24.10 17.93
N LEU A 437 -7.88 24.75 18.71
CA LEU A 437 -8.07 24.90 20.17
C LEU A 437 -9.40 25.60 20.48
N GLY A 438 -9.72 26.67 19.76
CA GLY A 438 -11.00 27.36 19.87
C GLY A 438 -12.19 26.44 19.58
N ARG A 439 -12.12 25.68 18.49
CA ARG A 439 -13.18 24.72 18.14
C ARG A 439 -13.36 23.61 19.17
N LEU A 440 -12.31 23.24 19.91
CA LEU A 440 -12.39 22.27 21.00
C LEU A 440 -12.92 22.87 22.30
N GLY A 441 -13.14 24.19 22.36
CA GLY A 441 -13.53 24.89 23.60
C GLY A 441 -12.40 25.03 24.61
N ALA A 442 -11.13 24.89 24.17
CA ALA A 442 -9.95 24.92 25.03
C ALA A 442 -9.55 26.36 25.40
N VAL A 443 -10.44 27.04 26.13
CA VAL A 443 -10.35 28.48 26.41
C VAL A 443 -9.26 28.85 27.42
N ALA A 444 -8.91 27.94 28.33
CA ALA A 444 -7.80 28.17 29.26
C ALA A 444 -6.45 28.04 28.53
N SER A 445 -6.33 27.06 27.63
CA SER A 445 -5.17 26.87 26.77
C SER A 445 -4.98 28.03 25.81
N LEU A 446 -6.06 28.54 25.20
CA LEU A 446 -6.01 29.75 24.38
C LEU A 446 -5.49 30.98 25.16
N TRP A 447 -5.96 31.18 26.38
CA TRP A 447 -5.49 32.27 27.24
C TRP A 447 -3.99 32.16 27.53
N GLN A 448 -3.51 30.95 27.82
CA GLN A 448 -2.11 30.73 28.11
C GLN A 448 -1.22 30.84 26.86
N GLU A 449 -1.70 30.38 25.70
CA GLU A 449 -1.00 30.56 24.42
C GLU A 449 -0.84 32.03 24.04
N TRP A 450 -1.86 32.87 24.30
CA TRP A 450 -1.73 34.32 24.09
C TRP A 450 -0.56 34.91 24.89
N ARG A 451 -0.37 34.46 26.13
CA ARG A 451 0.67 34.97 27.03
C ARG A 451 2.07 34.44 26.71
N LEU A 452 2.17 33.15 26.38
CA LEU A 452 3.45 32.51 26.06
C LEU A 452 3.91 32.84 24.64
N SER A 453 3.06 32.52 23.68
CA SER A 453 3.39 32.55 22.26
C SER A 453 3.15 33.92 21.66
N GLY A 454 2.16 34.69 22.15
CA GLY A 454 1.89 36.06 21.69
C GLY A 454 3.07 37.02 21.96
N ALA A 455 3.59 37.04 23.19
CA ALA A 455 4.76 37.85 23.53
C ALA A 455 6.03 37.43 22.77
N GLU A 456 6.19 36.12 22.53
CA GLU A 456 7.30 35.57 21.75
C GLU A 456 7.20 35.96 20.26
N LEU A 457 6.02 35.84 19.65
CA LEU A 457 5.76 36.27 18.27
C LEU A 457 5.96 37.78 18.11
N GLU A 458 5.50 38.60 19.06
CA GLU A 458 5.76 40.04 19.09
C GLU A 458 7.26 40.34 19.14
N SER A 459 8.02 39.62 19.97
CA SER A 459 9.48 39.74 20.03
C SER A 459 10.15 39.33 18.71
N LEU A 460 9.69 38.26 18.05
CA LEU A 460 10.24 37.80 16.76
C LEU A 460 9.96 38.81 15.63
N ILE A 461 8.81 39.50 15.69
CA ILE A 461 8.45 40.59 14.77
C ILE A 461 9.35 41.81 15.03
N GLN A 462 9.48 42.25 16.28
CA GLN A 462 10.28 43.43 16.65
C GLN A 462 11.78 43.25 16.35
N THR A 463 12.28 42.02 16.40
CA THR A 463 13.68 41.70 16.09
C THR A 463 13.96 41.53 14.59
N GLY A 464 12.94 41.65 13.73
CA GLY A 464 13.07 41.47 12.28
C GLY A 464 13.41 40.03 11.86
N ASN A 465 13.21 39.06 12.76
CA ASN A 465 13.51 37.65 12.51
C ASN A 465 12.41 36.95 11.70
N LEU A 466 11.19 37.51 11.70
CA LEU A 466 10.13 37.16 10.76
C LEU A 466 10.21 38.07 9.53
N LEU A 467 10.62 37.53 8.38
CA LEU A 467 10.68 38.23 7.08
C LEU A 467 9.28 38.45 6.49
N MET A 468 8.43 39.18 7.21
CA MET A 468 7.11 39.60 6.76
C MET A 468 6.99 41.13 6.83
N PRO A 469 6.16 41.78 6.00
CA PRO A 469 5.92 43.21 6.09
C PRO A 469 5.45 43.56 7.50
N GLU A 470 6.10 44.54 8.14
CA GLU A 470 5.77 45.04 9.48
C GLU A 470 4.25 45.29 9.59
N GLY A 471 3.62 44.73 10.63
CA GLY A 471 2.19 44.86 10.92
C GLY A 471 1.28 43.72 10.41
N ARG A 472 1.64 42.98 9.36
CA ARG A 472 0.76 41.89 8.85
C ARG A 472 0.71 40.66 9.74
N THR A 473 1.81 40.29 10.39
CA THR A 473 1.87 39.09 11.23
C THR A 473 1.05 39.26 12.52
N GLU A 474 1.12 40.44 13.13
CA GLU A 474 0.36 40.77 14.34
C GLU A 474 -1.15 40.76 14.08
N GLU A 475 -1.58 41.28 12.93
CA GLU A 475 -2.96 41.22 12.45
C GLU A 475 -3.43 39.77 12.23
N ILE A 476 -2.60 38.93 11.60
CA ILE A 476 -2.92 37.51 11.38
C ILE A 476 -3.08 36.74 12.70
N VAL A 477 -2.18 36.95 13.66
CA VAL A 477 -2.25 36.28 14.96
C VAL A 477 -3.49 36.73 15.72
N LEU A 478 -3.76 38.04 15.78
CA LEU A 478 -4.98 38.57 16.40
C LEU A 478 -6.25 38.02 15.76
N GLU A 479 -6.31 37.98 14.44
CA GLU A 479 -7.44 37.43 13.69
C GLU A 479 -7.64 35.95 14.05
N ALA A 480 -6.56 35.16 14.16
CA ALA A 480 -6.62 33.76 14.57
C ALA A 480 -7.22 33.59 15.98
N PHE A 481 -6.77 34.38 16.96
CA PHE A 481 -7.32 34.34 18.32
C PHE A 481 -8.77 34.81 18.37
N ARG A 482 -9.13 35.86 17.62
CA ARG A 482 -10.52 36.31 17.50
C ARG A 482 -11.43 35.22 16.99
N ASN A 483 -11.03 34.55 15.91
CA ASN A 483 -11.79 33.46 15.30
C ASN A 483 -11.88 32.25 16.24
N ALA A 484 -10.79 31.92 16.95
CA ALA A 484 -10.77 30.84 17.93
C ALA A 484 -11.70 31.11 19.13
N ILE A 485 -11.68 32.34 19.68
CA ILE A 485 -12.58 32.74 20.77
C ILE A 485 -14.03 32.65 20.30
N GLY A 486 -14.34 33.20 19.13
CA GLY A 486 -15.68 33.12 18.54
C GLY A 486 -16.16 31.68 18.38
N ALA A 487 -15.28 30.78 17.90
CA ALA A 487 -15.58 29.36 17.78
C ALA A 487 -15.73 28.64 19.14
N SER A 488 -15.03 29.09 20.18
CA SER A 488 -15.08 28.46 21.51
C SER A 488 -16.38 28.75 22.26
N LEU A 489 -17.00 29.92 22.04
CA LEU A 489 -18.21 30.33 22.76
C LEU A 489 -19.41 29.41 22.52
N SER A 490 -19.44 28.70 21.38
CA SER A 490 -20.52 27.76 21.06
C SER A 490 -20.37 26.40 21.74
N VAL A 491 -19.19 26.05 22.25
CA VAL A 491 -18.87 24.69 22.72
C VAL A 491 -18.29 24.65 24.13
N VAL A 492 -17.86 25.79 24.69
CA VAL A 492 -17.18 25.86 25.98
C VAL A 492 -18.07 25.39 27.14
N ALA A 493 -17.51 24.55 28.01
CA ALA A 493 -18.11 24.21 29.31
C ALA A 493 -17.48 25.09 30.40
N LEU A 494 -18.26 26.03 30.94
CA LEU A 494 -17.78 26.97 31.95
C LEU A 494 -17.96 26.39 33.36
N ARG A 495 -16.96 25.61 33.80
CA ARG A 495 -16.89 25.05 35.15
C ARG A 495 -16.92 26.12 36.24
N ASP A 496 -17.70 25.88 37.29
CA ASP A 496 -17.82 26.76 38.47
C ASP A 496 -16.68 26.63 39.48
N ASP A 497 -15.72 25.76 39.20
CA ASP A 497 -14.54 25.57 40.03
C ASP A 497 -13.68 26.82 40.00
N ALA A 498 -13.38 27.37 41.18
CA ALA A 498 -12.51 28.52 41.37
C ALA A 498 -11.19 28.30 40.63
N ALA A 499 -11.00 29.00 39.51
CA ALA A 499 -9.77 28.91 38.74
C ALA A 499 -8.62 29.45 39.59
N SER A 500 -7.57 28.66 39.76
CA SER A 500 -6.28 29.18 40.20
C SER A 500 -5.86 30.31 39.26
N THR A 501 -5.37 31.42 39.80
CA THR A 501 -5.04 32.61 39.02
C THR A 501 -3.83 32.44 38.10
N ASP A 502 -2.95 31.47 38.42
CA ASP A 502 -1.71 31.19 37.69
C ASP A 502 -1.59 29.68 37.40
N LEU A 503 -2.21 29.23 36.31
CA LEU A 503 -1.95 27.90 35.75
C LEU A 503 -0.91 28.01 34.63
N ASP A 504 0.01 27.04 34.59
CA ASP A 504 0.88 26.84 33.43
C ASP A 504 0.10 26.19 32.28
N LEU A 505 0.74 26.03 31.11
CA LEU A 505 0.08 25.42 29.95
C LEU A 505 -0.42 24.00 30.25
N ALA A 506 0.32 23.24 31.07
CA ALA A 506 -0.09 21.93 31.57
C ALA A 506 -1.42 22.01 32.33
N GLY A 507 -1.49 22.87 33.35
CA GLY A 507 -2.71 23.08 34.15
C GLY A 507 -3.88 23.59 33.32
N CYS A 508 -3.65 24.49 32.36
CA CYS A 508 -4.68 24.98 31.44
C CYS A 508 -5.22 23.86 30.53
N ALA A 509 -4.35 23.06 29.92
CA ALA A 509 -4.80 21.98 29.03
C ALA A 509 -5.48 20.84 29.80
N THR A 510 -5.01 20.49 31.01
CA THR A 510 -5.68 19.51 31.86
C THR A 510 -7.09 19.97 32.21
N ARG A 511 -7.26 21.25 32.58
CA ARG A 511 -8.58 21.83 32.83
C ARG A 511 -9.49 21.74 31.60
N ASP A 512 -8.96 22.07 30.42
CA ASP A 512 -9.71 22.01 29.17
C ASP A 512 -10.06 20.54 28.78
N LEU A 513 -9.17 19.58 29.05
CA LEU A 513 -9.42 18.14 28.84
C LEU A 513 -10.59 17.64 29.69
N GLU A 514 -10.64 18.04 30.96
CA GLU A 514 -11.75 17.71 31.86
C GLU A 514 -13.03 18.44 31.41
N ALA A 515 -12.91 19.70 30.96
CA ALA A 515 -14.05 20.48 30.47
C ALA A 515 -14.71 19.87 29.21
N ILE A 516 -13.96 19.14 28.37
CA ILE A 516 -14.51 18.45 27.18
C ILE A 516 -15.62 17.45 27.55
N GLU A 517 -15.53 16.79 28.71
CA GLU A 517 -16.54 15.83 29.17
C GLU A 517 -17.86 16.51 29.53
N GLU A 518 -17.78 17.75 30.01
CA GLU A 518 -18.91 18.55 30.47
C GLU A 518 -19.56 19.38 29.34
N GLN A 519 -19.01 19.35 28.13
CA GLN A 519 -19.56 20.08 26.99
C GLN A 519 -20.94 19.54 26.61
N ASN A 520 -21.87 20.46 26.38
CA ASN A 520 -23.21 20.11 25.93
C ASN A 520 -23.13 19.45 24.53
N GLN A 521 -23.44 18.16 24.45
CA GLN A 521 -23.45 17.43 23.17
C GLN A 521 -24.44 18.03 22.17
N ASP A 522 -25.53 18.65 22.62
CA ASP A 522 -26.51 19.30 21.76
C ASP A 522 -26.01 20.63 21.19
N ALA A 523 -25.06 21.31 21.86
CA ALA A 523 -24.43 22.52 21.32
C ALA A 523 -23.58 22.22 20.07
N TRP A 524 -23.10 20.97 19.95
CA TRP A 524 -22.44 20.46 18.75
C TRP A 524 -23.42 20.04 17.64
N LEU A 525 -24.71 19.87 17.96
CA LEU A 525 -25.76 19.39 17.04
C LEU A 525 -26.70 20.49 16.56
N GLY A 526 -26.96 21.49 17.40
CA GLY A 526 -27.93 22.56 17.18
C GLY A 526 -27.43 23.69 16.27
N TYR A 527 -26.15 23.69 15.89
CA TYR A 527 -25.56 24.75 15.07
C TYR A 527 -25.95 24.70 13.58
N GLN A 528 -26.68 23.66 13.15
CA GLN A 528 -27.20 23.57 11.77
C GLN A 528 -28.35 24.56 11.46
N GLN A 529 -28.88 25.29 12.45
CA GLN A 529 -30.03 26.19 12.24
C GLN A 529 -29.88 27.62 12.77
N GLN A 530 -28.84 27.93 13.55
CA GLN A 530 -28.53 29.30 13.92
C GLN A 530 -27.19 29.66 13.33
N GLU A 531 -27.21 30.53 12.31
CA GLU A 531 -26.04 31.28 11.91
C GLU A 531 -25.36 31.76 13.20
N ALA A 532 -24.11 31.32 13.43
CA ALA A 532 -23.23 32.04 14.34
C ALA A 532 -23.41 33.50 13.99
N HIS A 533 -23.92 34.33 14.88
CA HIS A 533 -23.57 35.72 14.78
C HIS A 533 -22.05 35.72 14.99
N PRO A 534 -21.20 35.94 13.96
CA PRO A 534 -19.83 36.29 14.25
C PRO A 534 -19.94 37.48 15.20
N MET A 535 -19.18 37.50 16.29
CA MET A 535 -19.19 38.64 17.21
C MET A 535 -18.94 39.93 16.40
N ARG A 536 -20.04 40.57 15.98
CA ARG A 536 -20.09 41.87 15.32
C ARG A 536 -20.04 42.85 16.48
N GLY A 537 -18.85 43.10 17.01
CA GLY A 537 -18.73 44.11 18.06
C GLY A 537 -17.44 44.15 18.87
N LEU A 538 -16.71 43.03 19.03
CA LEU A 538 -15.41 43.13 19.70
C LEU A 538 -14.38 43.76 18.76
N LEU A 539 -13.91 44.95 19.11
CA LEU A 539 -12.77 45.58 18.47
C LEU A 539 -11.50 44.85 18.89
N ASP A 540 -10.43 44.93 18.09
CA ASP A 540 -9.17 44.21 18.39
C ASP A 540 -8.58 44.61 19.76
N GLY A 541 -8.83 45.85 20.21
CA GLY A 541 -8.48 46.32 21.55
C GLY A 541 -9.19 45.60 22.69
N ASP A 542 -10.44 45.16 22.47
CA ASP A 542 -11.24 44.47 23.49
C ASP A 542 -10.74 43.04 23.71
N ILE A 543 -10.25 42.39 22.66
CA ILE A 543 -9.69 41.03 22.71
C ILE A 543 -8.37 41.05 23.48
N ARG A 544 -7.48 42.00 23.17
CA ARG A 544 -6.22 42.17 23.92
C ARG A 544 -6.46 42.46 25.40
N ALA A 545 -7.40 43.35 25.69
CA ALA A 545 -7.77 43.68 27.06
C ALA A 545 -8.33 42.45 27.80
N ALA A 546 -9.17 41.65 27.13
CA ALA A 546 -9.76 40.46 27.72
C ALA A 546 -8.74 39.34 27.98
N LEU A 547 -7.85 39.05 27.02
CA LEU A 547 -6.78 38.05 27.19
C LEU A 547 -5.67 38.52 28.16
N GLY A 548 -5.56 39.83 28.38
CA GLY A 548 -4.68 40.43 29.40
C GLY A 548 -5.16 40.23 30.84
N LEU A 549 -6.43 39.86 31.07
CA LEU A 549 -6.95 39.57 32.41
C LEU A 549 -6.28 38.32 33.01
N PRO A 550 -6.19 38.20 34.35
CA PRO A 550 -5.89 36.92 35.00
C PRO A 550 -6.91 35.84 34.59
N LEU A 551 -6.56 34.56 34.75
CA LEU A 551 -7.38 33.46 34.24
C LEU A 551 -8.83 33.50 34.77
N ASP A 552 -9.02 33.81 36.05
CA ASP A 552 -10.36 33.93 36.65
C ASP A 552 -11.16 35.11 36.05
N GLY A 553 -10.49 36.23 35.75
CA GLY A 553 -11.05 37.38 35.07
C GLY A 553 -11.44 37.06 33.62
N TRP A 554 -10.59 36.32 32.91
CA TRP A 554 -10.86 35.83 31.56
C TRP A 554 -12.08 34.90 31.54
N MET A 555 -12.15 33.92 32.45
CA MET A 555 -13.29 33.01 32.54
C MET A 555 -14.60 33.74 32.86
N LYS A 556 -14.57 34.76 33.75
CA LYS A 556 -15.74 35.62 34.03
C LYS A 556 -16.17 36.43 32.80
N ARG A 557 -15.22 36.94 32.01
CA ARG A 557 -15.49 37.67 30.76
C ARG A 557 -16.12 36.75 29.71
N LEU A 558 -15.56 35.56 29.51
CA LEU A 558 -16.13 34.55 28.62
C LEU A 558 -17.56 34.16 29.01
N ARG A 559 -17.85 34.05 30.31
CA ARG A 559 -19.21 33.79 30.80
C ARG A 559 -20.19 34.87 30.38
N ARG A 560 -19.83 36.15 30.54
CA ARG A 560 -20.67 37.28 30.10
C ARG A 560 -20.87 37.29 28.58
N LEU A 561 -19.81 36.97 27.83
CA LEU A 561 -19.88 36.87 26.37
C LEU A 561 -20.78 35.72 25.91
N ALA A 562 -20.71 34.55 26.57
CA ALA A 562 -21.56 33.40 26.29
C ALA A 562 -23.04 33.65 26.68
N GLU A 563 -23.27 34.40 27.76
CA GLU A 563 -24.60 34.79 28.23
C GLU A 563 -25.19 35.98 27.45
N GLY A 564 -24.42 36.61 26.56
CA GLY A 564 -24.84 37.80 25.80
C GLY A 564 -25.03 39.06 26.66
N THR A 565 -24.42 39.11 27.85
CA THR A 565 -24.55 40.23 28.81
C THR A 565 -23.46 41.30 28.66
N ASP A 566 -22.48 41.07 27.79
CA ASP A 566 -21.45 42.04 27.40
C ASP A 566 -21.88 42.79 26.12
N ASP A 567 -22.83 43.72 26.25
CA ASP A 567 -23.18 44.64 25.17
C ASP A 567 -22.21 45.85 25.24
N PRO A 568 -21.39 46.15 24.20
CA PRO A 568 -20.46 47.28 24.21
C PRO A 568 -21.15 48.66 24.13
N ARG A 569 -22.48 48.71 24.25
CA ARG A 569 -23.28 49.95 24.35
C ARG A 569 -23.80 50.13 25.77
N GLY A 570 -22.88 50.27 26.71
CA GLY A 570 -23.10 50.96 27.98
C GLY A 570 -22.60 52.39 27.87
#